data_AF-I8QY67-F1
#
_entry.id   AF-I8QY67-F1
#
_cell.length_a   1.000
_cell.length_b   1.000
_cell.length_c   1.000
_cell.angle_alpha   90.00
_cell.angle_beta   90.00
_cell.angle_gamma   90.00
#
_symmetry.space_group_name_H-M   'P 1'
#
loop_
_entity.id
_entity.type
_entity.pdbx_description
1 polymer ?
#
loop_
_entity_poly.entity_id
_entity_poly.type
_entity_poly.pdbx_seq_one_letter_code
_entity_poly.pdbx_strand_id
1 'polypeptide(L)'
;MTRSATGGDHYGEAAGPVGGTAGTSPGRAVRAGRAPDPAVAAVRLAVRNAVADLDPGALVLVACSGGPDSLSLAAALAFVAPRRALRAGLLVVDHGWDVDSTERARGVAELGRTLGLRPVEVLTAHTPRSEGAARDARRGALLAAADRLGARAVLVGHTLDDQAETVLLRLARGSGARSLGGMRPRDGLVRRPLLGLRRTQTRAACLAERLPVWDDPTNQDPAFARARVRHRVLPLLEAELGPGIAESLARGAELLRADADALDTTAADAYAAAVTAPPGPNAGPSTGPIAAAASGPGGGEIGFGVAALAALAAAIRGRVLRRAALDVGASASALRAEHVWAVEELVTRWRGQKPVPLPGGVLARRWADRITLTGPVAAPWPPAGPAGRGPDAAAAAYIEEDDQVSQAATTTPDAGSPHDGPPAAATHPDIDEVLVTADEIAAKIAELAARVDADYAGREILLVGVLKGAVMVMADLSRALAVPLTMEFMAVSSYGSSTSSSGVVRILKDLDRSIEGRDVLVVEDIIDSGLTLSWLLKNLRSRGPASLEVLALFRKPEAIAVDVDVRYVGFDIPSAFVVGYGLDYSEYYRTLPFVGTLTPAAIERGAPA
;
A
#
# COMPACT_ATOMS: atom_id res chain seq x y z
N MET A 1 -30.01 -55.20 2.00
CA MET A 1 -30.00 -56.67 2.00
C MET A 1 -31.25 -57.16 1.29
N THR A 2 -31.14 -57.58 0.03
CA THR A 2 -31.93 -58.66 -0.60
C THR A 2 -31.30 -58.98 -1.95
N ARG A 3 -31.01 -60.27 -2.14
CA ARG A 3 -30.35 -60.90 -3.29
C ARG A 3 -31.34 -61.07 -4.44
N SER A 4 -30.84 -61.13 -5.68
CA SER A 4 -30.97 -62.33 -6.52
C SER A 4 -30.06 -62.23 -7.75
N ALA A 5 -29.11 -63.14 -7.83
CA ALA A 5 -28.41 -63.56 -9.06
C ALA A 5 -29.34 -64.52 -9.85
N THR A 6 -29.12 -64.96 -11.10
CA THR A 6 -27.96 -65.66 -11.69
C THR A 6 -28.25 -66.00 -13.17
N GLY A 7 -27.20 -66.11 -13.98
CA GLY A 7 -27.04 -67.10 -15.08
C GLY A 7 -27.50 -66.64 -16.46
N GLY A 8 -26.82 -66.93 -17.57
CA GLY A 8 -25.67 -67.82 -17.83
C GLY A 8 -25.44 -67.91 -19.34
N ASP A 9 -24.24 -68.32 -19.71
CA ASP A 9 -23.58 -68.18 -21.01
C ASP A 9 -24.00 -69.13 -22.16
N HIS A 10 -23.74 -68.62 -23.37
CA HIS A 10 -23.23 -69.26 -24.61
C HIS A 10 -23.83 -70.53 -25.23
N TYR A 11 -24.21 -70.40 -26.52
CA TYR A 11 -24.01 -71.40 -27.58
C TYR A 11 -23.57 -70.67 -28.87
N GLY A 12 -22.60 -71.23 -29.60
CA GLY A 12 -22.20 -70.80 -30.95
C GLY A 12 -22.53 -71.84 -32.01
N GLU A 13 -22.52 -71.48 -33.29
CA GLU A 13 -21.68 -72.07 -34.35
C GLU A 13 -21.89 -71.41 -35.74
N ALA A 14 -21.04 -71.81 -36.69
CA ALA A 14 -20.54 -71.18 -37.92
C ALA A 14 -21.44 -71.12 -39.17
N ALA A 15 -21.06 -70.26 -40.14
CA ALA A 15 -20.93 -70.59 -41.57
C ALA A 15 -20.11 -69.51 -42.35
N GLY A 16 -19.19 -69.94 -43.23
CA GLY A 16 -18.24 -69.10 -43.99
C GLY A 16 -18.70 -68.67 -45.41
N PRO A 17 -17.79 -68.57 -46.41
CA PRO A 17 -17.21 -67.30 -46.88
C PRO A 17 -17.43 -67.02 -48.40
N VAL A 18 -17.24 -65.77 -48.85
CA VAL A 18 -16.96 -65.45 -50.27
C VAL A 18 -16.00 -64.25 -50.38
N GLY A 19 -14.94 -64.42 -51.17
CA GLY A 19 -13.85 -63.46 -51.34
C GLY A 19 -14.10 -62.35 -52.35
N GLY A 20 -13.20 -61.37 -52.33
CA GLY A 20 -13.08 -60.31 -53.33
C GLY A 20 -11.83 -59.47 -53.06
N THR A 21 -10.76 -59.72 -53.82
CA THR A 21 -9.53 -58.93 -53.84
C THR A 21 -9.68 -57.75 -54.80
N ALA A 22 -9.41 -56.52 -54.33
CA ALA A 22 -9.06 -55.40 -55.21
C ALA A 22 -8.23 -54.38 -54.43
N GLY A 23 -7.05 -54.06 -54.95
CA GLY A 23 -6.05 -53.21 -54.30
C GLY A 23 -6.49 -51.76 -54.16
N THR A 24 -6.01 -51.13 -53.09
CA THR A 24 -5.93 -49.67 -52.99
C THR A 24 -4.66 -49.31 -52.23
N SER A 25 -3.93 -48.35 -52.78
CA SER A 25 -2.66 -47.80 -52.31
C SER A 25 -2.66 -47.50 -50.80
N PRO A 26 -1.50 -47.52 -50.12
CA PRO A 26 -1.44 -47.16 -48.71
C PRO A 26 -1.76 -45.66 -48.58
N GLY A 27 -3.03 -45.38 -48.29
CA GLY A 27 -3.51 -44.08 -47.87
C GLY A 27 -2.70 -43.66 -46.66
N ARG A 28 -1.98 -42.54 -46.80
CA ARG A 28 -1.30 -41.81 -45.74
C ARG A 28 -2.24 -41.68 -44.55
N ALA A 29 -2.03 -42.50 -43.52
CA ALA A 29 -2.76 -42.41 -42.28
C ALA A 29 -2.56 -41.00 -41.72
N VAL A 30 -3.62 -40.18 -41.79
CA VAL A 30 -3.69 -38.92 -41.07
C VAL A 30 -3.64 -39.31 -39.59
N ARG A 31 -2.48 -39.13 -38.96
CA ARG A 31 -2.37 -39.24 -37.50
C ARG A 31 -3.39 -38.26 -36.92
N ALA A 32 -4.49 -38.77 -36.36
CA ALA A 32 -5.38 -38.01 -35.53
C ALA A 32 -4.52 -37.42 -34.38
N GLY A 33 -4.19 -36.13 -34.47
CA GLY A 33 -3.38 -35.46 -33.48
C GLY A 33 -4.11 -35.52 -32.15
N ARG A 34 -3.51 -36.18 -31.15
CA ARG A 34 -4.02 -36.18 -29.78
C ARG A 34 -4.26 -34.73 -29.37
N ALA A 35 -5.48 -34.43 -28.91
CA ALA A 35 -5.82 -33.10 -28.43
C ALA A 35 -4.79 -32.65 -27.38
N PRO A 36 -4.32 -31.39 -27.42
CA PRO A 36 -3.37 -30.90 -26.43
C PRO A 36 -3.99 -31.01 -25.03
N ASP A 37 -3.13 -31.20 -24.03
CA ASP A 37 -3.54 -31.14 -22.63
C ASP A 37 -4.37 -29.87 -22.37
N PRO A 38 -5.48 -29.93 -21.62
CA PRO A 38 -6.36 -28.79 -21.38
C PRO A 38 -5.62 -27.56 -20.83
N ALA A 39 -4.61 -27.76 -19.97
CA ALA A 39 -3.82 -26.67 -19.42
C ALA A 39 -2.95 -26.00 -20.49
N VAL A 40 -2.32 -26.79 -21.36
CA VAL A 40 -1.55 -26.30 -22.51
C VAL A 40 -2.45 -25.53 -23.48
N ALA A 41 -3.65 -26.04 -23.76
CA ALA A 41 -4.63 -25.37 -24.60
C ALA A 41 -5.06 -24.02 -24.00
N ALA A 42 -5.30 -23.95 -22.69
CA ALA A 42 -5.69 -22.73 -21.99
C ALA A 42 -4.60 -21.64 -22.07
N VAL A 43 -3.33 -21.99 -21.81
CA VAL A 43 -2.20 -21.04 -21.90
C VAL A 43 -2.02 -20.55 -23.34
N ARG A 44 -2.10 -21.44 -24.33
CA ARG A 44 -1.99 -21.06 -25.76
C ARG A 44 -3.15 -20.16 -26.20
N LEU A 45 -4.37 -20.42 -25.74
CA LEU A 45 -5.53 -19.57 -26.00
C LEU A 45 -5.33 -18.17 -25.41
N ALA A 46 -4.87 -18.10 -24.17
CA ALA A 46 -4.57 -16.84 -23.49
C ALA A 46 -3.53 -16.01 -24.25
N VAL A 47 -2.42 -16.62 -24.66
CA VAL A 47 -1.39 -15.95 -25.48
C VAL A 47 -1.95 -15.51 -26.82
N ARG A 48 -2.72 -16.37 -27.51
CA ARG A 48 -3.33 -16.06 -28.80
C ARG A 48 -4.23 -14.83 -28.73
N ASN A 49 -5.05 -14.72 -27.69
CA ASN A 49 -5.91 -13.55 -27.49
C ASN A 49 -5.08 -12.31 -27.17
N ALA A 50 -4.03 -12.46 -26.34
CA ALA A 50 -3.17 -11.36 -25.93
C ALA A 50 -2.23 -10.83 -27.03
N VAL A 51 -2.17 -11.44 -28.21
CA VAL A 51 -1.40 -10.93 -29.38
C VAL A 51 -2.27 -10.74 -30.61
N ALA A 52 -3.59 -10.83 -30.48
CA ALA A 52 -4.51 -10.86 -31.62
C ALA A 52 -4.56 -9.55 -32.41
N ASP A 53 -4.27 -8.41 -31.78
CA ASP A 53 -4.26 -7.06 -32.34
C ASP A 53 -2.90 -6.66 -32.98
N LEU A 54 -1.93 -7.58 -33.05
CA LEU A 54 -0.60 -7.29 -33.61
C LEU A 54 -0.52 -7.63 -35.09
N ASP A 55 0.10 -6.73 -35.85
CA ASP A 55 0.35 -6.93 -37.28
C ASP A 55 1.37 -8.06 -37.55
N PRO A 56 1.26 -8.77 -38.69
CA PRO A 56 2.27 -9.71 -39.13
C PRO A 56 3.68 -9.08 -39.14
N GLY A 57 4.68 -9.84 -38.70
CA GLY A 57 6.07 -9.42 -38.58
C GLY A 57 6.40 -8.69 -37.28
N ALA A 58 5.41 -8.28 -36.48
CA ALA A 58 5.66 -7.65 -35.18
C ALA A 58 6.45 -8.58 -34.24
N LEU A 59 7.38 -7.99 -33.48
CA LEU A 59 8.15 -8.70 -32.47
C LEU A 59 7.43 -8.69 -31.12
N VAL A 60 7.26 -9.87 -30.55
CA VAL A 60 6.74 -10.11 -29.21
C VAL A 60 7.83 -10.73 -28.35
N LEU A 61 8.14 -10.11 -27.21
CA LEU A 61 9.11 -10.64 -26.26
C LEU A 61 8.39 -11.28 -25.08
N VAL A 62 8.91 -12.37 -24.53
CA VAL A 62 8.46 -12.94 -23.25
C VAL A 62 9.52 -12.75 -22.18
N ALA A 63 9.14 -12.25 -21.01
CA ALA A 63 10.00 -12.23 -19.84
C ALA A 63 9.95 -13.58 -19.12
N CYS A 64 11.08 -14.27 -19.02
CA CYS A 64 11.17 -15.62 -18.49
C CYS A 64 12.14 -15.70 -17.31
N SER A 65 11.63 -16.06 -16.12
CA SER A 65 12.46 -16.26 -14.92
C SER A 65 12.89 -17.72 -14.72
N GLY A 66 12.32 -18.66 -15.47
CA GLY A 66 12.51 -20.10 -15.26
C GLY A 66 11.45 -20.74 -14.34
N GLY A 67 10.57 -19.93 -13.73
CA GLY A 67 9.40 -20.42 -13.01
C GLY A 67 8.29 -20.94 -13.93
N PRO A 68 7.31 -21.70 -13.40
CA PRO A 68 6.29 -22.39 -14.20
C PRO A 68 5.43 -21.43 -15.03
N ASP A 69 5.03 -20.30 -14.45
CA ASP A 69 4.20 -19.29 -15.14
C ASP A 69 4.93 -18.71 -16.35
N SER A 70 6.21 -18.40 -16.19
CA SER A 70 7.02 -17.76 -17.22
C SER A 70 7.47 -18.74 -18.32
N LEU A 71 7.75 -20.00 -17.96
CA LEU A 71 8.12 -21.06 -18.91
C LEU A 71 6.93 -21.51 -19.75
N SER A 72 5.77 -21.76 -19.13
CA SER A 72 4.54 -22.10 -19.87
C SER A 72 4.15 -20.97 -20.83
N LEU A 73 4.31 -19.71 -20.41
CA LEU A 73 4.09 -18.54 -21.26
C LEU A 73 5.07 -18.50 -22.45
N ALA A 74 6.35 -18.79 -22.22
CA ALA A 74 7.35 -18.82 -23.28
C ALA A 74 7.10 -19.93 -24.31
N ALA A 75 6.78 -21.14 -23.83
CA ALA A 75 6.43 -22.27 -24.70
C ALA A 75 5.16 -21.99 -25.51
N ALA A 76 4.14 -21.39 -24.88
CA ALA A 76 2.91 -20.98 -25.57
C ALA A 76 3.17 -19.89 -26.62
N LEU A 77 4.02 -18.90 -26.34
CA LEU A 77 4.40 -17.88 -27.32
C LEU A 77 5.16 -18.49 -28.50
N ALA A 78 6.12 -19.38 -28.24
CA ALA A 78 6.86 -20.10 -29.28
C ALA A 78 5.93 -20.90 -30.19
N PHE A 79 4.85 -21.45 -29.64
CA PHE A 79 3.82 -22.14 -30.43
C PHE A 79 2.92 -21.16 -31.21
N VAL A 80 2.46 -20.08 -30.59
CA VAL A 80 1.44 -19.19 -31.16
C VAL A 80 2.00 -18.23 -32.20
N ALA A 81 3.16 -17.63 -31.95
CA ALA A 81 3.73 -16.58 -32.79
C ALA A 81 3.91 -16.99 -34.28
N PRO A 82 4.55 -18.12 -34.63
CA PRO A 82 4.73 -18.48 -36.04
C PRO A 82 3.40 -18.73 -36.76
N ARG A 83 2.37 -19.23 -36.05
CA ARG A 83 1.02 -19.44 -36.60
C ARG A 83 0.25 -18.15 -36.85
N ARG A 84 0.77 -17.03 -36.34
CA ARG A 84 0.25 -15.66 -36.52
C ARG A 84 1.18 -14.79 -37.37
N ALA A 85 2.22 -15.39 -37.98
CA ALA A 85 3.28 -14.67 -38.68
C ALA A 85 3.97 -13.59 -37.82
N LEU A 86 4.06 -13.81 -36.50
CA LEU A 86 4.75 -12.93 -35.55
C LEU A 86 6.17 -13.42 -35.30
N ARG A 87 7.07 -12.49 -34.95
CA ARG A 87 8.40 -12.81 -34.42
C ARG A 87 8.28 -12.93 -32.90
N ALA A 88 8.94 -13.92 -32.30
CA ALA A 88 8.92 -14.14 -30.87
C ALA A 88 10.32 -14.27 -30.29
N GLY A 89 10.63 -13.48 -29.27
CA GLY A 89 11.91 -13.52 -28.54
C GLY A 89 11.72 -13.71 -27.03
N LEU A 90 12.82 -13.91 -26.32
CA LEU A 90 12.84 -14.17 -24.88
C LEU A 90 13.84 -13.24 -24.17
N LEU A 91 13.42 -12.70 -23.04
CA LEU A 91 14.25 -11.90 -22.14
C LEU A 91 14.34 -12.61 -20.78
N VAL A 92 15.55 -12.83 -20.30
CA VAL A 92 15.82 -13.27 -18.92
C VAL A 92 16.41 -12.09 -18.15
N VAL A 93 15.98 -11.87 -16.92
CA VAL A 93 16.59 -10.85 -16.05
C VAL A 93 17.31 -11.56 -14.92
N ASP A 94 18.63 -11.40 -14.88
CA ASP A 94 19.49 -11.80 -13.79
C ASP A 94 19.60 -10.67 -12.76
N HIS A 95 19.22 -10.96 -11.52
CA HIS A 95 19.24 -10.02 -10.40
C HIS A 95 20.55 -10.04 -9.62
N GLY A 96 21.44 -11.01 -9.87
CA GLY A 96 22.75 -11.11 -9.21
C GLY A 96 22.68 -11.36 -7.70
N TRP A 97 21.55 -11.85 -7.18
CA TRP A 97 21.34 -12.07 -5.75
C TRP A 97 21.95 -13.36 -5.21
N ASP A 98 22.36 -14.27 -6.08
CA ASP A 98 22.86 -15.60 -5.75
C ASP A 98 23.98 -15.97 -6.74
N VAL A 99 24.98 -16.71 -6.30
CA VAL A 99 26.12 -17.16 -7.12
C VAL A 99 25.66 -17.99 -8.32
N ASP A 100 24.58 -18.74 -8.15
CA ASP A 100 24.02 -19.61 -9.19
C ASP A 100 23.04 -18.89 -10.13
N SER A 101 22.70 -17.63 -9.84
CA SER A 101 21.68 -16.88 -10.61
C SER A 101 22.05 -16.70 -12.08
N THR A 102 23.33 -16.45 -12.36
CA THR A 102 23.85 -16.30 -13.71
C THR A 102 23.80 -17.61 -14.50
N GLU A 103 24.14 -18.75 -13.88
CA GLU A 103 24.05 -20.05 -14.54
C GLU A 103 22.60 -20.42 -14.86
N ARG A 104 21.68 -20.19 -13.90
CA ARG A 104 20.24 -20.36 -14.14
C ARG A 104 19.74 -19.48 -15.28
N ALA A 105 20.14 -18.21 -15.32
CA ALA A 105 19.73 -17.30 -16.37
C ALA A 105 20.21 -17.75 -17.76
N ARG A 106 21.44 -18.29 -17.84
CA ARG A 106 21.98 -18.92 -19.06
C ARG A 106 21.19 -20.16 -19.46
N GLY A 107 20.84 -21.02 -18.51
CA GLY A 107 20.01 -22.21 -18.75
C GLY A 107 18.63 -21.87 -19.33
N VAL A 108 17.96 -20.86 -18.76
CA VAL A 108 16.67 -20.36 -19.28
C VAL A 108 16.82 -19.77 -20.68
N ALA A 109 17.89 -19.03 -20.95
CA ALA A 109 18.16 -18.52 -22.29
C ALA A 109 18.36 -19.65 -23.31
N GLU A 110 19.10 -20.70 -22.95
CA GLU A 110 19.33 -21.83 -23.86
C GLU A 110 18.05 -22.64 -24.12
N LEU A 111 17.22 -22.83 -23.10
CA LEU A 111 15.89 -23.39 -23.26
C LEU A 111 15.03 -22.54 -24.21
N GLY A 112 15.04 -21.21 -24.04
CA GLY A 112 14.38 -20.28 -24.95
C GLY A 112 14.84 -20.43 -26.41
N ARG A 113 16.15 -20.64 -26.62
CA ARG A 113 16.69 -20.89 -27.95
C ARG A 113 16.19 -22.21 -28.53
N THR A 114 16.13 -23.26 -27.72
CA THR A 114 15.64 -24.59 -28.09
C THR A 114 14.14 -24.56 -28.44
N LEU A 115 13.35 -23.72 -27.77
CA LEU A 115 11.94 -23.48 -28.10
C LEU A 115 11.74 -22.70 -29.42
N GLY A 116 12.81 -22.19 -30.04
CA GLY A 116 12.75 -21.45 -31.29
C GLY A 116 12.51 -19.94 -31.13
N LEU A 117 12.66 -19.39 -29.92
CA LEU A 117 12.53 -17.95 -29.68
C LEU A 117 13.79 -17.21 -30.15
N ARG A 118 13.63 -16.11 -30.89
CA ARG A 118 14.70 -15.23 -31.38
C ARG A 118 14.18 -13.77 -31.46
N PRO A 119 14.87 -12.78 -30.87
CA PRO A 119 16.14 -12.87 -30.14
C PRO A 119 16.00 -13.50 -28.75
N VAL A 120 17.12 -13.89 -28.14
CA VAL A 120 17.19 -14.30 -26.73
C VAL A 120 18.29 -13.51 -26.03
N GLU A 121 17.92 -12.70 -25.03
CA GLU A 121 18.85 -11.87 -24.27
C GLU A 121 18.78 -12.17 -22.76
N VAL A 122 19.94 -12.18 -22.11
CA VAL A 122 20.06 -12.15 -20.65
C VAL A 122 20.43 -10.73 -20.26
N LEU A 123 19.57 -10.11 -19.45
CA LEU A 123 19.70 -8.75 -18.96
C LEU A 123 20.16 -8.79 -17.51
N THR A 124 20.98 -7.83 -17.08
CA THR A 124 21.40 -7.71 -15.68
C THR A 124 20.69 -6.54 -15.03
N ALA A 125 20.12 -6.75 -13.85
CA ALA A 125 19.49 -5.70 -13.04
C ALA A 125 20.01 -5.76 -11.60
N HIS A 126 21.07 -4.98 -11.32
CA HIS A 126 21.61 -4.85 -9.97
C HIS A 126 20.63 -4.03 -9.12
N THR A 127 20.15 -4.61 -8.02
CA THR A 127 19.24 -3.92 -7.11
C THR A 127 19.54 -4.26 -5.65
N PRO A 128 19.29 -3.32 -4.73
CA PRO A 128 19.14 -3.65 -3.31
C PRO A 128 18.11 -4.77 -3.15
N ARG A 129 18.30 -5.66 -2.16
CA ARG A 129 17.37 -6.78 -1.86
C ARG A 129 16.03 -6.27 -1.29
N SER A 130 15.22 -5.69 -2.16
CA SER A 130 13.87 -5.19 -1.89
C SER A 130 12.92 -5.68 -3.00
N GLU A 131 11.77 -6.27 -2.62
CA GLU A 131 10.77 -6.75 -3.59
C GLU A 131 10.30 -5.64 -4.53
N GLY A 132 10.17 -4.40 -4.02
CA GLY A 132 9.78 -3.23 -4.80
C GLY A 132 10.88 -2.78 -5.77
N ALA A 133 12.10 -2.56 -5.28
CA ALA A 133 13.23 -2.10 -6.09
C ALA A 133 13.59 -3.12 -7.19
N ALA A 134 13.58 -4.41 -6.85
CA ALA A 134 13.81 -5.49 -7.81
C ALA A 134 12.75 -5.50 -8.92
N ARG A 135 11.48 -5.30 -8.56
CA ARG A 135 10.38 -5.24 -9.52
C ARG A 135 10.51 -4.07 -10.49
N ASP A 136 10.87 -2.89 -9.99
CA ASP A 136 11.01 -1.68 -10.80
C ASP A 136 12.22 -1.76 -11.72
N ALA A 137 13.38 -2.20 -11.23
CA ALA A 137 14.55 -2.40 -12.07
C ALA A 137 14.31 -3.49 -13.13
N ARG A 138 13.65 -4.59 -12.76
CA ARG A 138 13.24 -5.63 -13.72
C ARG A 138 12.36 -5.05 -14.82
N ARG A 139 11.36 -4.25 -14.46
CA ARG A 139 10.47 -3.60 -15.43
C ARG A 139 11.25 -2.64 -16.32
N GLY A 140 12.16 -1.84 -15.74
CA GLY A 140 13.04 -0.94 -16.49
C GLY A 140 13.89 -1.68 -17.51
N ALA A 141 14.58 -2.74 -17.10
CA ALA A 141 15.43 -3.56 -17.97
C ALA A 141 14.63 -4.19 -19.13
N LEU A 142 13.45 -4.76 -18.83
CA LEU A 142 12.59 -5.36 -19.84
C LEU A 142 12.08 -4.34 -20.87
N LEU A 143 11.68 -3.15 -20.41
CA LEU A 143 11.18 -2.09 -21.29
C LEU A 143 12.30 -1.47 -22.14
N ALA A 144 13.49 -1.27 -21.57
CA ALA A 144 14.66 -0.79 -22.31
C ALA A 144 15.09 -1.77 -23.40
N ALA A 145 15.09 -3.08 -23.11
CA ALA A 145 15.38 -4.10 -24.11
C ALA A 145 14.29 -4.16 -25.20
N ALA A 146 13.02 -4.04 -24.82
CA ALA A 146 11.91 -4.03 -25.77
C ALA A 146 11.98 -2.84 -26.74
N ASP A 147 12.33 -1.66 -26.24
CA ASP A 147 12.54 -0.46 -27.04
C ASP A 147 13.70 -0.64 -28.03
N ARG A 148 14.87 -1.06 -27.53
CA ARG A 148 16.07 -1.36 -28.35
C ARG A 148 15.80 -2.38 -29.47
N LEU A 149 14.97 -3.38 -29.19
CA LEU A 149 14.67 -4.46 -30.13
C LEU A 149 13.46 -4.15 -31.05
N GLY A 150 12.79 -3.02 -30.86
CA GLY A 150 11.59 -2.66 -31.61
C GLY A 150 10.39 -3.58 -31.36
N ALA A 151 10.25 -4.10 -30.14
CA ALA A 151 9.17 -5.00 -29.76
C ALA A 151 7.83 -4.25 -29.62
N ARG A 152 6.73 -4.88 -30.06
CA ARG A 152 5.37 -4.35 -29.97
C ARG A 152 4.62 -4.85 -28.74
N ALA A 153 5.15 -5.88 -28.07
CA ALA A 153 4.61 -6.40 -26.83
C ALA A 153 5.69 -7.12 -26.00
N VAL A 154 5.57 -7.03 -24.68
CA VAL A 154 6.33 -7.80 -23.70
C VAL A 154 5.36 -8.60 -22.83
N LEU A 155 5.36 -9.92 -22.98
CA LEU A 155 4.53 -10.82 -22.19
C LEU A 155 5.21 -11.13 -20.85
N VAL A 156 4.44 -11.04 -19.76
CA VAL A 156 4.91 -11.40 -18.41
C VAL A 156 3.96 -12.41 -17.77
N GLY A 157 4.52 -13.35 -17.02
CA GLY A 157 3.80 -14.50 -16.42
C GLY A 157 3.06 -14.19 -15.12
N HIS A 158 2.22 -13.15 -15.09
CA HIS A 158 1.33 -12.90 -13.94
C HIS A 158 0.01 -13.66 -14.12
N THR A 159 -0.36 -14.44 -13.11
CA THR A 159 -1.55 -15.30 -13.06
C THR A 159 -2.73 -14.66 -12.32
N LEU A 160 -3.87 -15.34 -12.31
CA LEU A 160 -5.03 -15.01 -11.49
C LEU A 160 -4.68 -14.96 -9.99
N ASP A 161 -3.85 -15.88 -9.53
CA ASP A 161 -3.34 -15.90 -8.15
C ASP A 161 -2.55 -14.64 -7.83
N ASP A 162 -1.64 -14.21 -8.71
CA ASP A 162 -0.87 -12.97 -8.51
C ASP A 162 -1.78 -11.74 -8.45
N GLN A 163 -2.93 -11.80 -9.15
CA GLN A 163 -3.93 -10.76 -9.09
C GLN A 163 -4.66 -10.74 -7.76
N ALA A 164 -5.12 -11.90 -7.26
CA ALA A 164 -5.72 -12.01 -5.94
C ALA A 164 -4.76 -11.53 -4.83
N GLU A 165 -3.49 -11.96 -4.89
CA GLU A 165 -2.42 -11.49 -4.00
C GLU A 165 -2.29 -9.96 -4.03
N THR A 166 -2.29 -9.38 -5.24
CA THR A 166 -2.16 -7.93 -5.42
C THR A 166 -3.37 -7.16 -4.87
N VAL A 167 -4.58 -7.68 -5.05
CA VAL A 167 -5.81 -7.08 -4.53
C VAL A 167 -5.79 -7.05 -3.00
N LEU A 168 -5.46 -8.17 -2.35
CA LEU A 168 -5.39 -8.24 -0.88
C LEU A 168 -4.33 -7.31 -0.31
N LEU A 169 -3.13 -7.28 -0.90
CA LEU A 169 -2.06 -6.37 -0.46
C LEU A 169 -2.45 -4.89 -0.61
N ARG A 170 -3.24 -4.55 -1.64
CA ARG A 170 -3.73 -3.18 -1.84
C ARG A 170 -4.88 -2.84 -0.92
N LEU A 171 -5.78 -3.79 -0.66
CA LEU A 171 -6.89 -3.65 0.28
C LEU A 171 -6.37 -3.33 1.69
N ALA A 172 -5.35 -4.06 2.16
CA ALA A 172 -4.72 -3.83 3.46
C ALA A 172 -4.11 -2.42 3.62
N ARG A 173 -3.79 -1.74 2.51
CA ARG A 173 -3.19 -0.40 2.49
C ARG A 173 -4.22 0.74 2.36
N GLY A 174 -5.53 0.46 2.46
CA GLY A 174 -6.57 1.50 2.35
C GLY A 174 -6.74 2.06 0.93
N SER A 175 -6.59 1.21 -0.08
CA SER A 175 -6.64 1.59 -1.49
C SER A 175 -8.04 1.90 -2.01
N GLY A 176 -8.21 3.01 -2.74
CA GLY A 176 -9.45 3.30 -3.49
C GLY A 176 -9.66 2.39 -4.71
N ALA A 177 -10.84 2.48 -5.34
CA ALA A 177 -11.28 1.59 -6.43
C ALA A 177 -10.25 1.40 -7.56
N ARG A 178 -9.56 2.46 -7.99
CA ARG A 178 -8.50 2.38 -9.03
C ARG A 178 -7.35 1.44 -8.63
N SER A 179 -6.96 1.47 -7.35
CA SER A 179 -5.90 0.61 -6.83
C SER A 179 -6.42 -0.81 -6.62
N LEU A 180 -7.64 -0.98 -6.11
CA LEU A 180 -8.28 -2.30 -5.98
C LEU A 180 -8.56 -2.99 -7.33
N GLY A 181 -8.60 -2.25 -8.44
CA GLY A 181 -8.65 -2.78 -9.81
C GLY A 181 -7.43 -3.66 -10.21
N GLY A 182 -6.44 -3.78 -9.33
CA GLY A 182 -5.32 -4.71 -9.44
C GLY A 182 -4.45 -4.49 -10.69
N MET A 183 -3.95 -5.58 -11.28
CA MET A 183 -3.16 -5.57 -12.51
C MET A 183 -4.03 -5.52 -13.75
N ARG A 184 -3.65 -4.69 -14.73
CA ARG A 184 -4.31 -4.63 -16.05
C ARG A 184 -3.80 -5.74 -16.98
N PRO A 185 -4.64 -6.35 -17.84
CA PRO A 185 -4.20 -7.27 -18.88
C PRO A 185 -3.19 -6.64 -19.87
N ARG A 186 -3.35 -5.34 -20.15
CA ARG A 186 -2.45 -4.54 -20.98
C ARG A 186 -2.08 -3.25 -20.26
N ASP A 187 -0.80 -2.91 -20.26
CA ASP A 187 -0.22 -1.72 -19.64
C ASP A 187 0.97 -1.26 -20.49
N GLY A 188 0.69 -0.33 -21.42
CA GLY A 188 1.63 0.03 -22.48
C GLY A 188 2.03 -1.18 -23.34
N LEU A 189 3.34 -1.44 -23.44
CA LEU A 189 3.90 -2.62 -24.11
C LEU A 189 3.72 -3.91 -23.31
N VAL A 190 3.51 -3.82 -21.98
CA VAL A 190 3.43 -5.00 -21.12
C VAL A 190 2.05 -5.64 -21.25
N ARG A 191 2.03 -6.95 -21.50
CA ARG A 191 0.81 -7.76 -21.57
C ARG A 191 0.89 -8.93 -20.58
N ARG A 192 -0.24 -9.27 -19.96
CA ARG A 192 -0.36 -10.31 -18.93
C ARG A 192 -1.39 -11.36 -19.35
N PRO A 193 -1.04 -12.27 -20.28
CA PRO A 193 -2.02 -13.20 -20.84
C PRO A 193 -2.64 -14.13 -19.80
N LEU A 194 -1.88 -14.46 -18.75
CA LEU A 194 -2.25 -15.47 -17.77
C LEU A 194 -3.14 -14.96 -16.63
N LEU A 195 -3.58 -13.69 -16.62
CA LEU A 195 -4.39 -13.14 -15.51
C LEU A 195 -5.73 -13.86 -15.28
N GLY A 196 -6.24 -14.58 -16.28
CA GLY A 196 -7.44 -15.41 -16.16
C GLY A 196 -7.17 -16.87 -15.79
N LEU A 197 -5.90 -17.27 -15.62
CA LEU A 197 -5.49 -18.66 -15.35
C LEU A 197 -4.88 -18.79 -13.97
N ARG A 198 -5.16 -19.91 -13.30
CA ARG A 198 -4.57 -20.25 -11.99
C ARG A 198 -3.13 -20.73 -12.15
N ARG A 199 -2.32 -20.55 -11.11
CA ARG A 199 -0.93 -21.08 -11.06
C ARG A 199 -0.87 -22.61 -11.16
N THR A 200 -1.93 -23.30 -10.76
CA THR A 200 -2.05 -24.76 -10.94
C THR A 200 -2.13 -25.14 -12.42
N GLN A 201 -2.76 -24.32 -13.26
CA GLN A 201 -2.89 -24.58 -14.70
C GLN A 201 -1.57 -24.34 -15.43
N THR A 202 -0.82 -23.29 -15.12
CA THR A 202 0.50 -23.04 -15.72
C THR A 202 1.50 -24.14 -15.36
N ARG A 203 1.50 -24.60 -14.10
CA ARG A 203 2.31 -25.74 -13.65
C ARG A 203 1.89 -27.04 -14.36
N ALA A 204 0.59 -27.30 -14.52
CA ALA A 204 0.10 -28.45 -15.27
C ALA A 204 0.54 -28.41 -16.75
N ALA A 205 0.51 -27.23 -17.38
CA ALA A 205 1.00 -27.05 -18.75
C ALA A 205 2.50 -27.37 -18.86
N CYS A 206 3.33 -26.89 -17.92
CA CYS A 206 4.75 -27.23 -17.88
C CYS A 206 5.00 -28.74 -17.73
N LEU A 207 4.23 -29.43 -16.87
CA LEU A 207 4.32 -30.88 -16.70
C LEU A 207 3.95 -31.63 -17.98
N ALA A 208 2.87 -31.22 -18.64
CA ALA A 208 2.43 -31.83 -19.90
C ALA A 208 3.45 -31.66 -21.03
N GLU A 209 4.14 -30.51 -21.08
CA GLU A 209 5.19 -30.21 -22.06
C GLU A 209 6.60 -30.61 -21.62
N ARG A 210 6.75 -31.22 -20.42
CA ARG A 210 8.02 -31.65 -19.83
C ARG A 210 9.06 -30.52 -19.73
N LEU A 211 8.60 -29.32 -19.37
CA LEU A 211 9.48 -28.16 -19.20
C LEU A 211 10.24 -28.25 -17.86
N PRO A 212 11.56 -27.97 -17.82
CA PRO A 212 12.34 -28.00 -16.59
C PRO A 212 12.06 -26.75 -15.75
N VAL A 213 11.09 -26.86 -14.86
CA VAL A 213 10.67 -25.76 -13.98
C VAL A 213 11.65 -25.58 -12.83
N TRP A 214 12.03 -24.33 -12.56
CA TRP A 214 12.74 -23.95 -11.35
C TRP A 214 11.79 -23.24 -10.36
N ASP A 215 11.75 -23.72 -9.13
CA ASP A 215 11.02 -23.08 -8.03
C ASP A 215 11.99 -22.22 -7.21
N ASP A 216 11.88 -20.89 -7.36
CA ASP A 216 12.70 -19.94 -6.60
C ASP A 216 12.35 -19.99 -5.10
N PRO A 217 13.32 -20.27 -4.20
CA PRO A 217 13.11 -20.38 -2.76
C PRO A 217 12.53 -19.12 -2.12
N THR A 218 12.81 -17.93 -2.66
CA THR A 218 12.30 -16.66 -2.12
C THR A 218 10.77 -16.57 -2.19
N ASN A 219 10.13 -17.32 -3.08
CA ASN A 219 8.67 -17.41 -3.16
C ASN A 219 8.03 -18.07 -1.94
N GLN A 220 8.80 -18.77 -1.11
CA GLN A 220 8.35 -19.41 0.12
C GLN A 220 8.75 -18.64 1.38
N ASP A 221 9.59 -17.62 1.25
CA ASP A 221 10.13 -16.89 2.40
C ASP A 221 9.06 -15.98 3.05
N PRO A 222 8.66 -16.25 4.31
CA PRO A 222 7.62 -15.49 5.00
C PRO A 222 8.03 -14.04 5.32
N ALA A 223 9.29 -13.64 5.14
CA ALA A 223 9.70 -12.25 5.23
C ALA A 223 8.96 -11.37 4.20
N PHE A 224 8.65 -11.91 3.02
CA PHE A 224 7.93 -11.19 1.97
C PHE A 224 6.42 -11.24 2.18
N ALA A 225 5.77 -10.07 2.12
CA ALA A 225 4.32 -9.95 2.32
C ALA A 225 3.53 -10.80 1.32
N ARG A 226 4.01 -10.87 0.08
CA ARG A 226 3.39 -11.66 -0.99
C ARG A 226 3.43 -13.17 -0.70
N ALA A 227 4.55 -13.67 -0.17
CA ALA A 227 4.66 -15.07 0.25
C ALA A 227 3.71 -15.39 1.41
N ARG A 228 3.58 -14.50 2.40
CA ARG A 228 2.57 -14.66 3.47
C ARG A 228 1.14 -14.70 2.92
N VAL A 229 0.82 -13.84 1.96
CA VAL A 229 -0.52 -13.84 1.33
C VAL A 229 -0.78 -15.17 0.61
N ARG A 230 0.20 -15.64 -0.18
CA ARG A 230 0.08 -16.89 -0.94
C ARG A 230 -0.07 -18.13 -0.06
N HIS A 231 0.75 -18.25 0.98
CA HIS A 231 0.88 -19.49 1.75
C HIS A 231 0.07 -19.52 3.04
N ARG A 232 -0.42 -18.37 3.52
CA ARG A 232 -1.21 -18.29 4.76
C ARG A 232 -2.57 -17.63 4.55
N VAL A 233 -2.60 -16.42 3.99
CA VAL A 233 -3.84 -15.61 3.96
C VAL A 233 -4.86 -16.17 2.98
N LEU A 234 -4.49 -16.42 1.72
CA LEU A 234 -5.42 -16.98 0.73
C LEU A 234 -5.93 -18.37 1.13
N PRO A 235 -5.07 -19.31 1.58
CA PRO A 235 -5.54 -20.59 2.09
C PRO A 235 -6.48 -20.46 3.30
N LEU A 236 -6.18 -19.55 4.24
CA LEU A 236 -7.07 -19.30 5.38
C LEU A 236 -8.43 -18.78 4.91
N LEU A 237 -8.46 -17.80 3.99
CA LEU A 237 -9.72 -17.28 3.45
C LEU A 237 -10.51 -18.38 2.73
N GLU A 238 -9.85 -19.25 1.95
CA GLU A 238 -10.53 -20.37 1.29
C GLU A 238 -11.05 -21.42 2.30
N ALA A 239 -10.32 -21.66 3.39
CA ALA A 239 -10.74 -22.58 4.45
C ALA A 239 -11.96 -22.05 5.23
N GLU A 240 -11.97 -20.75 5.56
CA GLU A 240 -13.01 -20.14 6.41
C GLU A 240 -14.25 -19.68 5.62
N LEU A 241 -14.06 -19.19 4.38
CA LEU A 241 -15.13 -18.59 3.57
C LEU A 241 -15.56 -19.46 2.38
N GLY A 242 -14.85 -20.56 2.14
CA GLY A 242 -15.10 -21.49 1.04
C GLY A 242 -14.21 -21.26 -0.19
N PRO A 243 -14.22 -22.21 -1.15
CA PRO A 243 -13.35 -22.18 -2.31
C PRO A 243 -13.68 -21.03 -3.27
N GLY A 244 -12.72 -20.63 -4.10
CA GLY A 244 -12.94 -19.65 -5.17
C GLY A 244 -12.71 -18.19 -4.76
N ILE A 245 -12.03 -17.95 -3.63
CA ILE A 245 -11.71 -16.59 -3.15
C ILE A 245 -10.81 -15.86 -4.14
N ALA A 246 -9.79 -16.53 -4.68
CA ALA A 246 -8.89 -15.89 -5.64
C ALA A 246 -9.63 -15.46 -6.92
N GLU A 247 -10.52 -16.30 -7.43
CA GLU A 247 -11.36 -16.03 -8.60
C GLU A 247 -12.32 -14.87 -8.32
N SER A 248 -12.91 -14.83 -7.13
CA SER A 248 -13.81 -13.76 -6.69
C SER A 248 -13.08 -12.43 -6.54
N LEU A 249 -11.88 -12.42 -5.97
CA LEU A 249 -11.02 -11.24 -5.87
C LEU A 249 -10.59 -10.73 -7.25
N ALA A 250 -10.19 -11.64 -8.15
CA ALA A 250 -9.80 -11.28 -9.50
C ALA A 250 -10.97 -10.68 -10.31
N ARG A 251 -12.16 -11.27 -10.20
CA ARG A 251 -13.40 -10.76 -10.82
C ARG A 251 -13.80 -9.41 -10.25
N GLY A 252 -13.75 -9.24 -8.92
CA GLY A 252 -14.01 -7.96 -8.26
C GLY A 252 -13.04 -6.87 -8.73
N ALA A 253 -11.76 -7.20 -8.87
CA ALA A 253 -10.76 -6.28 -9.41
C ALA A 253 -11.01 -5.93 -10.89
N GLU A 254 -11.53 -6.86 -11.70
CA GLU A 254 -11.91 -6.58 -13.08
C GLU A 254 -13.08 -5.60 -13.17
N LEU A 255 -14.14 -5.81 -12.37
CA LEU A 255 -15.28 -4.90 -12.29
C LEU A 255 -14.86 -3.51 -11.83
N LEU A 256 -14.12 -3.42 -10.71
CA LEU A 256 -13.63 -2.15 -10.17
C LEU A 256 -12.74 -1.40 -11.15
N ARG A 257 -11.95 -2.13 -11.96
CA ARG A 257 -11.12 -1.54 -13.01
C ARG A 257 -11.98 -0.99 -14.15
N ALA A 258 -12.99 -1.73 -14.61
CA ALA A 258 -13.92 -1.25 -15.64
C ALA A 258 -14.65 0.02 -15.18
N ASP A 259 -15.15 0.04 -13.95
CA ASP A 259 -15.78 1.22 -13.35
C ASP A 259 -14.81 2.40 -13.25
N ALA A 260 -13.58 2.14 -12.77
CA ALA A 260 -12.57 3.18 -12.65
C ALA A 260 -12.16 3.76 -14.02
N ASP A 261 -12.07 2.93 -15.06
CA ASP A 261 -11.73 3.34 -16.43
C ASP A 261 -12.87 4.16 -17.07
N ALA A 262 -14.13 3.78 -16.85
CA ALA A 262 -15.29 4.56 -17.30
C ALA A 262 -15.35 5.95 -16.62
N LEU A 263 -15.10 5.99 -15.30
CA LEU A 263 -15.02 7.25 -14.56
C LEU A 263 -13.83 8.11 -15.00
N ASP A 264 -12.68 7.50 -15.30
CA ASP A 264 -11.51 8.22 -15.81
C ASP A 264 -11.76 8.81 -17.21
N THR A 265 -12.45 8.08 -18.08
CA THR A 265 -12.86 8.57 -19.41
C THR A 265 -13.83 9.74 -19.29
N THR A 266 -14.88 9.58 -18.49
CA THR A 266 -15.88 10.64 -18.26
C THR A 266 -15.23 11.90 -17.66
N ALA A 267 -14.27 11.72 -16.74
CA ALA A 267 -13.53 12.83 -16.17
C ALA A 267 -12.58 13.50 -17.17
N ALA A 268 -11.97 12.75 -18.09
CA ALA A 268 -11.15 13.33 -19.15
C ALA A 268 -11.99 14.19 -20.10
N ASP A 269 -13.18 13.72 -20.49
CA ASP A 269 -14.12 14.48 -21.33
C ASP A 269 -14.61 15.74 -20.62
N ALA A 270 -14.98 15.63 -19.34
CA ALA A 270 -15.39 16.77 -18.52
C ALA A 270 -14.25 17.79 -18.34
N TYR A 271 -13.02 17.32 -18.15
CA TYR A 271 -11.84 18.17 -18.08
C TYR A 271 -11.59 18.91 -19.40
N ALA A 272 -11.62 18.21 -20.53
CA ALA A 272 -11.44 18.81 -21.86
C ALA A 272 -12.51 19.87 -22.17
N ALA A 273 -13.78 19.58 -21.85
CA ALA A 273 -14.87 20.54 -21.99
C ALA A 273 -14.69 21.77 -21.09
N ALA A 274 -14.25 21.57 -19.84
CA ALA A 274 -14.08 22.65 -18.89
C ALA A 274 -12.90 23.57 -19.21
N VAL A 275 -11.83 23.05 -19.83
CA VAL A 275 -10.67 23.83 -20.29
C VAL A 275 -10.95 24.61 -21.58
N THR A 276 -11.90 24.16 -22.41
CA THR A 276 -12.22 24.78 -23.72
C THR A 276 -13.40 25.74 -23.71
N ALA A 277 -14.15 25.84 -22.61
CA ALA A 277 -15.33 26.69 -22.52
C ALA A 277 -14.98 28.20 -22.56
N PRO A 278 -15.66 29.01 -23.40
CA PRO A 278 -15.48 30.47 -23.39
C PRO A 278 -15.97 31.08 -22.07
N PRO A 279 -15.41 32.23 -21.63
CA PRO A 279 -15.91 32.93 -20.45
C PRO A 279 -17.39 33.30 -20.63
N GLY A 280 -18.18 33.10 -19.58
CA GLY A 280 -19.61 33.39 -19.59
C GLY A 280 -19.93 34.89 -19.77
N PRO A 281 -21.19 35.24 -20.03
CA PRO A 281 -21.62 36.58 -20.45
C PRO A 281 -21.48 37.71 -19.39
N ASN A 282 -21.15 37.40 -18.12
CA ASN A 282 -21.02 38.37 -17.02
C ASN A 282 -19.57 38.66 -16.64
N ALA A 283 -18.65 38.36 -17.54
CA ALA A 283 -17.24 38.46 -17.28
C ALA A 283 -16.82 39.93 -17.59
N GLY A 284 -16.50 40.70 -16.54
CA GLY A 284 -16.07 42.11 -16.65
C GLY A 284 -14.71 42.25 -17.38
N PRO A 285 -14.22 43.46 -17.71
CA PRO A 285 -13.18 43.69 -18.73
C PRO A 285 -11.77 43.09 -18.49
N SER A 286 -11.59 42.13 -17.60
CA SER A 286 -10.41 41.25 -17.49
C SER A 286 -10.66 39.80 -17.96
N THR A 287 -11.73 39.52 -18.71
CA THR A 287 -12.22 38.16 -18.93
C THR A 287 -12.27 37.75 -20.41
N GLY A 288 -11.13 37.30 -20.92
CA GLY A 288 -11.06 36.38 -22.06
C GLY A 288 -10.82 34.94 -21.56
N PRO A 289 -10.97 33.91 -22.42
CA PRO A 289 -10.46 32.59 -22.09
C PRO A 289 -8.93 32.71 -22.03
N ILE A 290 -8.35 32.47 -20.85
CA ILE A 290 -6.94 32.11 -20.78
C ILE A 290 -6.90 30.60 -20.57
N ALA A 291 -7.16 29.85 -21.64
CA ALA A 291 -6.30 28.72 -21.90
C ALA A 291 -4.96 29.31 -22.32
N ALA A 292 -4.08 29.62 -21.36
CA ALA A 292 -2.66 29.68 -21.65
C ALA A 292 -2.21 28.24 -21.82
N ALA A 293 -2.59 27.63 -22.94
CA ALA A 293 -1.91 26.45 -23.41
C ALA A 293 -0.52 26.90 -23.90
N ALA A 294 0.48 26.18 -23.37
CA ALA A 294 1.86 26.01 -23.84
C ALA A 294 2.89 26.98 -23.22
N SER A 295 4.05 26.52 -22.70
CA SER A 295 4.87 25.39 -23.15
C SER A 295 5.93 25.01 -22.10
N GLY A 296 6.13 23.71 -21.85
CA GLY A 296 7.36 23.20 -21.21
C GLY A 296 7.20 22.60 -19.80
N PRO A 297 8.16 21.77 -19.36
CA PRO A 297 8.10 21.09 -18.07
C PRO A 297 8.41 22.08 -16.93
N GLY A 298 7.38 22.78 -16.46
CA GLY A 298 7.47 23.64 -15.26
C GLY A 298 6.59 24.88 -15.34
N GLY A 299 5.41 24.85 -14.69
CA GLY A 299 4.58 26.02 -14.42
C GLY A 299 3.50 26.32 -15.47
N GLY A 300 2.24 26.18 -15.08
CA GLY A 300 1.06 26.59 -15.87
C GLY A 300 -0.14 26.88 -14.96
N GLU A 301 -1.14 27.62 -15.45
CA GLU A 301 -2.38 27.91 -14.72
C GLU A 301 -3.57 27.23 -15.41
N ILE A 302 -4.41 26.55 -14.63
CA ILE A 302 -5.65 25.93 -15.11
C ILE A 302 -6.80 26.43 -14.24
N GLY A 303 -7.78 27.06 -14.88
CA GLY A 303 -8.94 27.64 -14.21
C GLY A 303 -10.25 26.97 -14.62
N PHE A 304 -11.18 26.84 -13.67
CA PHE A 304 -12.52 26.30 -13.89
C PHE A 304 -13.59 27.23 -13.30
N GLY A 305 -14.77 27.25 -13.91
CA GLY A 305 -15.96 27.81 -13.28
C GLY A 305 -16.46 26.91 -12.15
N VAL A 306 -16.70 27.48 -10.97
CA VAL A 306 -17.16 26.74 -9.78
C VAL A 306 -18.49 26.05 -10.06
N ALA A 307 -19.43 26.71 -10.72
CA ALA A 307 -20.74 26.14 -11.06
C ALA A 307 -20.62 24.90 -11.95
N ALA A 308 -19.72 24.95 -12.95
CA ALA A 308 -19.47 23.82 -13.85
C ALA A 308 -18.89 22.61 -13.08
N LEU A 309 -17.94 22.84 -12.17
CA LEU A 309 -17.40 21.77 -11.33
C LEU A 309 -18.41 21.24 -10.29
N ALA A 310 -19.22 22.12 -9.71
CA ALA A 310 -20.25 21.75 -8.73
C ALA A 310 -21.35 20.87 -9.35
N ALA A 311 -21.66 21.07 -10.64
CA ALA A 311 -22.61 20.25 -11.39
C ALA A 311 -22.12 18.82 -11.66
N LEU A 312 -20.81 18.58 -11.61
CA LEU A 312 -20.24 17.23 -11.77
C LEU A 312 -20.54 16.37 -10.54
N ALA A 313 -20.73 15.07 -10.74
CA ALA A 313 -20.73 14.12 -9.62
C ALA A 313 -19.37 14.15 -8.88
N ALA A 314 -19.36 13.95 -7.56
CA ALA A 314 -18.14 14.03 -6.74
C ALA A 314 -17.01 13.13 -7.28
N ALA A 315 -17.35 11.92 -7.72
CA ALA A 315 -16.40 10.97 -8.30
C ALA A 315 -15.74 11.46 -9.60
N ILE A 316 -16.40 12.34 -10.37
CA ILE A 316 -15.88 12.96 -11.59
C ILE A 316 -15.12 14.25 -11.24
N ARG A 317 -15.72 15.11 -10.41
CA ARG A 317 -15.10 16.38 -9.97
C ARG A 317 -13.73 16.15 -9.35
N GLY A 318 -13.59 15.21 -8.41
CA GLY A 318 -12.29 14.90 -7.80
C GLY A 318 -11.25 14.41 -8.81
N ARG A 319 -11.68 13.67 -9.86
CA ARG A 319 -10.77 13.23 -10.94
C ARG A 319 -10.34 14.37 -11.85
N VAL A 320 -11.25 15.28 -12.18
CA VAL A 320 -10.97 16.52 -12.94
C VAL A 320 -9.96 17.39 -12.18
N LEU A 321 -10.21 17.64 -10.88
CA LEU A 321 -9.31 18.44 -10.04
C LEU A 321 -7.93 17.78 -9.87
N ARG A 322 -7.90 16.46 -9.66
CA ARG A 322 -6.65 15.70 -9.60
C ARG A 322 -5.88 15.77 -10.91
N ARG A 323 -6.56 15.67 -12.06
CA ARG A 323 -5.93 15.79 -13.38
C ARG A 323 -5.35 17.18 -13.59
N ALA A 324 -6.11 18.22 -13.27
CA ALA A 324 -5.66 19.61 -13.34
C ALA A 324 -4.40 19.83 -12.51
N ALA A 325 -4.37 19.33 -11.26
CA ALA A 325 -3.20 19.44 -10.38
C ALA A 325 -1.95 18.80 -11.01
N LEU A 326 -2.09 17.60 -11.60
CA LEU A 326 -0.98 16.94 -12.28
C LEU A 326 -0.50 17.69 -13.51
N ASP A 327 -1.43 18.22 -14.32
CA ASP A 327 -1.09 18.94 -15.55
C ASP A 327 -0.36 20.26 -15.26
N VAL A 328 -0.61 20.89 -14.11
CA VAL A 328 0.15 22.08 -13.66
C VAL A 328 1.44 21.76 -12.91
N GLY A 329 1.76 20.48 -12.69
CA GLY A 329 3.05 20.04 -12.15
C GLY A 329 3.03 19.41 -10.76
N ALA A 330 1.86 19.02 -10.23
CA ALA A 330 1.81 18.35 -8.94
C ALA A 330 2.47 16.96 -9.01
N SER A 331 3.20 16.60 -7.95
CA SER A 331 3.87 15.29 -7.90
C SER A 331 2.85 14.15 -7.81
N ALA A 332 2.84 13.26 -8.80
CA ALA A 332 1.91 12.13 -8.86
C ALA A 332 2.08 11.14 -7.69
N SER A 333 3.28 11.00 -7.13
CA SER A 333 3.57 10.14 -5.99
C SER A 333 3.18 10.76 -4.65
N ALA A 334 3.20 12.09 -4.55
CA ALA A 334 2.87 12.82 -3.33
C ALA A 334 1.41 13.31 -3.27
N LEU A 335 0.71 13.42 -4.41
CA LEU A 335 -0.67 13.88 -4.49
C LEU A 335 -1.65 12.81 -3.96
N ARG A 336 -1.89 12.85 -2.64
CA ARG A 336 -2.86 12.02 -1.91
C ARG A 336 -4.32 12.47 -2.04
N ALA A 337 -5.26 11.66 -1.54
CA ALA A 337 -6.70 11.92 -1.65
C ALA A 337 -7.14 13.15 -0.85
N GLU A 338 -6.51 13.38 0.31
CA GLU A 338 -6.78 14.50 1.22
C GLU A 338 -6.56 15.84 0.52
N HIS A 339 -5.51 15.94 -0.31
CA HIS A 339 -5.27 17.12 -1.12
C HIS A 339 -6.40 17.37 -2.12
N VAL A 340 -6.89 16.32 -2.79
CA VAL A 340 -7.98 16.44 -3.76
C VAL A 340 -9.27 16.84 -3.06
N TRP A 341 -9.57 16.30 -1.88
CA TRP A 341 -10.71 16.69 -1.07
C TRP A 341 -10.63 18.15 -0.63
N ALA A 342 -9.46 18.62 -0.19
CA ALA A 342 -9.27 20.02 0.20
C ALA A 342 -9.57 20.99 -0.96
N VAL A 343 -9.14 20.67 -2.18
CA VAL A 343 -9.49 21.46 -3.38
C VAL A 343 -10.98 21.36 -3.71
N GLU A 344 -11.58 20.19 -3.51
CA GLU A 344 -13.02 19.99 -3.72
C GLU A 344 -13.89 20.79 -2.73
N GLU A 345 -13.43 21.01 -1.51
CA GLU A 345 -14.12 21.86 -0.53
C GLU A 345 -14.17 23.33 -0.96
N LEU A 346 -13.16 23.82 -1.70
CA LEU A 346 -13.22 25.14 -2.33
C LEU A 346 -14.40 25.27 -3.31
N VAL A 347 -14.81 24.16 -3.93
CA VAL A 347 -15.96 24.13 -4.86
C VAL A 347 -17.28 24.02 -4.08
N THR A 348 -17.37 23.04 -3.18
CA THR A 348 -18.65 22.57 -2.61
C THR A 348 -19.01 23.16 -1.24
N ARG A 349 -18.02 23.66 -0.48
CA ARG A 349 -18.19 24.12 0.90
C ARG A 349 -17.52 25.46 1.16
N TRP A 350 -17.56 26.37 0.19
CA TRP A 350 -16.88 27.66 0.31
C TRP A 350 -17.42 28.55 1.43
N ARG A 351 -16.50 29.04 2.27
CA ARG A 351 -16.75 29.94 3.42
C ARG A 351 -15.68 31.03 3.54
N GLY A 352 -14.84 31.24 2.53
CA GLY A 352 -13.70 32.15 2.58
C GLY A 352 -12.36 31.47 2.89
N GLN A 353 -12.19 30.19 2.56
CA GLN A 353 -10.97 29.43 2.84
C GLN A 353 -9.73 30.03 2.14
N LYS A 354 -8.57 29.88 2.80
CA LYS A 354 -7.25 30.22 2.21
C LYS A 354 -6.94 29.30 1.01
N PRO A 355 -6.01 29.69 0.11
CA PRO A 355 -5.51 28.82 -0.95
C PRO A 355 -4.96 27.48 -0.39
N VAL A 356 -5.20 26.40 -1.12
CA VAL A 356 -4.80 25.03 -0.75
C VAL A 356 -3.47 24.70 -1.41
N PRO A 357 -2.38 24.49 -0.64
CA PRO A 357 -1.11 24.03 -1.19
C PRO A 357 -1.21 22.57 -1.60
N LEU A 358 -0.63 22.26 -2.76
CA LEU A 358 -0.55 20.92 -3.32
C LEU A 358 0.94 20.53 -3.51
N PRO A 359 1.27 19.24 -3.50
CA PRO A 359 2.66 18.79 -3.68
C PRO A 359 3.27 19.29 -4.99
N GLY A 360 4.57 19.59 -4.99
CA GLY A 360 5.27 20.11 -6.18
C GLY A 360 5.14 21.62 -6.39
N GLY A 361 4.81 22.38 -5.34
CA GLY A 361 4.70 23.84 -5.39
C GLY A 361 3.42 24.34 -6.07
N VAL A 362 2.45 23.45 -6.29
CA VAL A 362 1.17 23.78 -6.92
C VAL A 362 0.26 24.43 -5.88
N LEU A 363 -0.50 25.46 -6.27
CA LEU A 363 -1.46 26.14 -5.41
C LEU A 363 -2.84 26.14 -6.04
N ALA A 364 -3.86 25.70 -5.29
CA ALA A 364 -5.25 25.81 -5.70
C ALA A 364 -5.94 26.95 -4.95
N ARG A 365 -6.60 27.86 -5.65
CA ARG A 365 -7.29 29.01 -5.06
C ARG A 365 -8.66 29.18 -5.68
N ARG A 366 -9.65 29.54 -4.87
CA ARG A 366 -10.93 30.06 -5.37
C ARG A 366 -10.97 31.58 -5.27
N TRP A 367 -11.45 32.22 -6.32
CA TRP A 367 -11.80 33.64 -6.33
C TRP A 367 -13.18 33.80 -6.96
N ALA A 368 -14.14 34.29 -6.17
CA ALA A 368 -15.55 34.40 -6.56
C ALA A 368 -16.15 33.10 -7.13
N ASP A 369 -16.46 33.09 -8.42
CA ASP A 369 -17.06 31.98 -9.17
C ASP A 369 -16.03 31.13 -9.92
N ARG A 370 -14.74 31.34 -9.68
CA ARG A 370 -13.64 30.61 -10.34
C ARG A 370 -12.71 29.92 -9.35
N ILE A 371 -12.20 28.76 -9.74
CA ILE A 371 -11.10 28.08 -9.07
C ILE A 371 -9.92 27.96 -10.04
N THR A 372 -8.71 28.25 -9.56
CA THR A 372 -7.47 28.24 -10.33
C THR A 372 -6.44 27.35 -9.65
N LEU A 373 -5.82 26.46 -10.42
CA LEU A 373 -4.65 25.69 -9.99
C LEU A 373 -3.45 26.24 -10.75
N THR A 374 -2.45 26.70 -10.01
CA THR A 374 -1.21 27.26 -10.56
C THR A 374 -0.05 26.35 -10.23
N GLY A 375 0.75 26.03 -11.24
CA GLY A 375 2.00 25.27 -11.12
C GLY A 375 3.05 25.96 -10.25
N PRO A 376 4.23 25.36 -10.05
CA PRO A 376 5.23 25.87 -9.13
C PRO A 376 5.49 27.36 -9.35
N VAL A 377 5.09 28.15 -8.35
CA VAL A 377 5.32 29.59 -8.32
C VAL A 377 6.82 29.76 -8.07
N ALA A 378 7.54 30.43 -8.98
CA ALA A 378 8.91 30.85 -8.70
C ALA A 378 8.87 31.71 -7.42
N ALA A 379 9.53 31.27 -6.36
CA ALA A 379 9.61 32.05 -5.13
C ALA A 379 10.24 33.43 -5.46
N PRO A 380 9.65 34.55 -5.01
CA PRO A 380 10.33 35.84 -5.10
C PRO A 380 11.59 35.78 -4.22
N TRP A 381 12.73 36.08 -4.85
CA TRP A 381 14.05 36.21 -4.23
C TRP A 381 14.01 37.17 -3.02
N PRO A 382 14.68 36.89 -1.87
CA PRO A 382 14.74 37.83 -0.74
C PRO A 382 15.80 38.92 -0.99
N PRO A 383 15.60 40.19 -0.55
CA PRO A 383 16.50 41.28 -0.88
C PRO A 383 17.91 41.03 -0.33
N ALA A 384 18.92 41.48 -1.09
CA ALA A 384 20.33 41.32 -0.77
C ALA A 384 20.66 41.86 0.64
N GLY A 385 21.09 40.95 1.53
CA GLY A 385 21.79 41.30 2.78
C GLY A 385 23.28 41.50 2.52
N PRO A 386 23.96 42.34 3.32
CA PRO A 386 25.32 42.80 3.02
C PRO A 386 26.36 41.69 3.18
N ALA A 387 27.42 41.81 2.37
CA ALA A 387 28.51 40.87 2.25
C ALA A 387 29.29 40.65 3.57
N GLY A 388 29.64 39.40 3.84
CA GLY A 388 30.85 39.05 4.59
C GLY A 388 30.71 37.97 5.66
N ARG A 389 30.93 36.70 5.29
CA ARG A 389 31.98 35.81 5.84
C ARG A 389 31.93 34.44 5.17
N GLY A 390 33.14 33.92 4.88
CA GLY A 390 33.40 32.65 4.20
C GLY A 390 33.17 31.40 5.07
N PRO A 391 33.60 30.22 4.57
CA PRO A 391 32.78 29.03 4.52
C PRO A 391 32.99 28.10 5.72
N ASP A 392 31.92 27.82 6.46
CA ASP A 392 31.68 26.58 7.21
C ASP A 392 30.34 26.69 7.94
N ALA A 393 29.25 26.24 7.31
CA ALA A 393 27.97 25.90 7.94
C ALA A 393 26.96 25.45 6.87
N ALA A 394 26.90 24.16 6.61
CA ALA A 394 25.78 23.53 5.90
C ALA A 394 25.02 22.63 6.88
N ALA A 395 24.28 23.23 7.80
CA ALA A 395 23.20 22.64 8.56
C ALA A 395 22.47 23.73 9.36
N ALA A 396 21.15 23.62 9.45
CA ALA A 396 20.22 24.45 10.23
C ALA A 396 19.74 25.77 9.57
N ALA A 397 18.49 25.74 9.11
CA ALA A 397 17.58 26.88 9.22
C ALA A 397 16.12 26.36 9.19
N TYR A 398 15.59 26.13 10.39
CA TYR A 398 14.17 26.28 10.72
C TYR A 398 13.78 27.76 10.61
N ILE A 399 12.60 28.06 10.05
CA ILE A 399 11.82 29.29 10.25
C ILE A 399 10.36 28.80 10.23
N GLU A 400 9.70 28.67 11.39
CA GLU A 400 8.85 29.71 12.02
C GLU A 400 7.68 30.14 11.11
N GLU A 401 6.53 29.48 11.27
CA GLU A 401 5.24 30.08 10.97
C GLU A 401 4.49 30.22 12.29
N ASP A 402 4.33 31.46 12.76
CA ASP A 402 3.19 31.82 13.59
C ASP A 402 2.61 33.17 13.13
N ASP A 403 1.31 33.28 13.37
CA ASP A 403 0.42 34.44 13.27
C ASP A 403 0.02 35.00 11.89
N GLN A 404 -1.19 34.64 11.46
CA GLN A 404 -2.37 35.48 11.79
C GLN A 404 -3.69 34.73 11.49
N VAL A 405 -4.40 34.41 12.57
CA VAL A 405 -5.85 34.18 12.60
C VAL A 405 -6.51 35.48 13.09
N SER A 406 -7.47 35.98 12.33
CA SER A 406 -8.22 37.19 12.61
C SER A 406 -9.12 37.07 13.83
N GLN A 407 -9.10 38.11 14.66
CA GLN A 407 -10.03 38.37 15.76
C GLN A 407 -11.50 38.45 15.31
N ALA A 408 -12.42 37.91 16.13
CA ALA A 408 -13.63 38.62 16.57
C ALA A 408 -14.39 37.80 17.65
N ALA A 409 -14.21 38.20 18.91
CA ALA A 409 -15.26 38.29 19.94
C ALA A 409 -14.67 39.01 21.16
N THR A 410 -14.74 40.34 21.12
CA THR A 410 -14.39 41.21 22.25
C THR A 410 -15.53 41.17 23.26
N THR A 411 -15.37 40.41 24.33
CA THR A 411 -16.01 40.69 25.61
C THR A 411 -14.94 40.54 26.68
N THR A 412 -14.71 41.64 27.40
CA THR A 412 -13.83 41.80 28.56
C THR A 412 -13.73 40.53 29.44
N PRO A 413 -12.51 40.00 29.72
CA PRO A 413 -12.35 39.01 30.75
C PRO A 413 -12.52 39.71 32.10
N ASP A 414 -13.52 39.26 32.84
CA ASP A 414 -13.69 39.59 34.25
C ASP A 414 -12.44 39.14 35.03
N ALA A 415 -12.01 39.96 35.97
CA ALA A 415 -10.91 39.66 36.86
C ALA A 415 -11.36 38.62 37.88
N GLY A 416 -11.32 37.35 37.47
CA GLY A 416 -11.56 36.20 38.35
C GLY A 416 -10.32 35.90 39.20
N SER A 417 -10.52 36.01 40.51
CA SER A 417 -9.60 35.73 41.63
C SER A 417 -8.69 34.51 41.47
N PRO A 418 -7.52 34.48 42.16
CA PRO A 418 -6.65 33.31 42.18
C PRO A 418 -7.42 32.13 42.79
N HIS A 419 -7.65 31.07 42.02
CA HIS A 419 -8.08 29.81 42.60
C HIS A 419 -6.91 29.25 43.42
N ASP A 420 -7.21 29.03 44.70
CA ASP A 420 -6.38 28.44 45.73
C ASP A 420 -5.63 27.18 45.26
N GLY A 421 -4.55 26.86 45.99
CA GLY A 421 -3.61 25.77 45.75
C GLY A 421 -4.21 24.35 45.60
N PRO A 422 -3.36 23.33 45.41
CA PRO A 422 -3.79 22.00 44.99
C PRO A 422 -4.79 21.42 46.00
N PRO A 423 -5.98 20.96 45.57
CA PRO A 423 -6.93 20.36 46.49
C PRO A 423 -6.42 19.01 46.97
N ALA A 424 -6.55 18.79 48.28
CA ALA A 424 -6.37 17.50 48.93
C ALA A 424 -7.21 16.40 48.24
N ALA A 425 -6.67 15.18 48.19
CA ALA A 425 -7.23 13.93 47.66
C ALA A 425 -8.76 13.96 47.44
N ALA A 426 -9.19 14.35 46.24
CA ALA A 426 -10.60 14.40 45.89
C ALA A 426 -11.10 12.97 45.61
N THR A 427 -11.95 12.48 46.50
CA THR A 427 -12.71 11.23 46.34
C THR A 427 -13.68 11.36 45.17
N HIS A 428 -13.21 11.00 43.97
CA HIS A 428 -14.07 10.86 42.82
C HIS A 428 -15.08 9.73 43.12
N PRO A 429 -16.41 9.94 42.98
CA PRO A 429 -17.44 8.99 43.45
C PRO A 429 -17.35 7.61 42.80
N ASP A 430 -16.68 7.53 41.66
CA ASP A 430 -16.53 6.31 40.87
C ASP A 430 -15.22 5.56 41.12
N ILE A 431 -14.32 6.13 41.93
CA ILE A 431 -13.01 5.55 42.25
C ILE A 431 -13.09 4.84 43.61
N ASP A 432 -12.69 3.57 43.62
CA ASP A 432 -12.67 2.70 44.81
C ASP A 432 -11.37 2.92 45.61
N GLU A 433 -10.23 2.81 44.93
CA GLU A 433 -8.90 2.98 45.52
C GLU A 433 -8.00 3.80 44.59
N VAL A 434 -7.23 4.73 45.17
CA VAL A 434 -6.14 5.42 44.45
C VAL A 434 -4.87 4.60 44.63
N LEU A 435 -4.33 4.09 43.52
CA LEU A 435 -3.12 3.26 43.53
C LEU A 435 -1.85 4.10 43.45
N VAL A 436 -1.87 5.20 42.69
CA VAL A 436 -0.74 6.11 42.53
C VAL A 436 -1.24 7.54 42.47
N THR A 437 -0.77 8.39 43.38
CA THR A 437 -1.19 9.79 43.51
C THR A 437 -0.53 10.70 42.47
N ALA A 438 -1.09 11.90 42.28
CA ALA A 438 -0.55 12.90 41.35
C ALA A 438 0.90 13.31 41.69
N ASP A 439 1.19 13.49 42.97
CA ASP A 439 2.54 13.87 43.44
C ASP A 439 3.57 12.76 43.21
N GLU A 440 3.18 11.50 43.43
CA GLU A 440 4.03 10.34 43.14
C GLU A 440 4.32 10.23 41.63
N ILE A 441 3.30 10.42 40.79
CA ILE A 441 3.47 10.40 39.33
C ILE A 441 4.42 11.52 38.89
N ALA A 442 4.22 12.75 39.37
CA ALA A 442 5.07 13.89 39.03
C ALA A 442 6.53 13.66 39.46
N ALA A 443 6.75 13.15 40.67
CA ALA A 443 8.08 12.80 41.16
C ALA A 443 8.73 11.69 40.31
N LYS A 444 7.96 10.67 39.91
CA LYS A 444 8.46 9.58 39.07
C LYS A 444 8.81 10.05 37.66
N ILE A 445 8.00 10.93 37.06
CA ILE A 445 8.31 11.50 35.74
C ILE A 445 9.63 12.27 35.80
N ALA A 446 9.86 13.08 36.85
CA ALA A 446 11.13 13.80 37.02
C ALA A 446 12.33 12.84 37.18
N GLU A 447 12.17 11.75 37.94
CA GLU A 447 13.19 10.70 38.08
C GLU A 447 13.51 10.02 36.73
N LEU A 448 12.48 9.64 35.97
CA LEU A 448 12.65 8.98 34.67
C LEU A 448 13.27 9.94 33.63
N ALA A 449 12.85 11.20 33.62
CA ALA A 449 13.42 12.23 32.75
C ALA A 449 14.93 12.41 33.01
N ALA A 450 15.35 12.51 34.28
CA ALA A 450 16.76 12.63 34.63
C ALA A 450 17.60 11.43 34.15
N ARG A 451 17.04 10.21 34.19
CA ARG A 451 17.69 9.00 33.67
C ARG A 451 17.82 9.04 32.15
N VAL A 452 16.75 9.43 31.44
CA VAL A 452 16.75 9.58 29.97
C VAL A 452 17.76 10.66 29.56
N ASP A 453 17.79 11.81 30.23
CA ASP A 453 18.74 12.89 29.96
C ASP A 453 20.20 12.43 30.11
N ALA A 454 20.49 11.64 31.14
CA ALA A 454 21.83 11.07 31.34
C ALA A 454 22.21 10.08 30.22
N ASP A 455 21.27 9.22 29.81
CA ASP A 455 21.50 8.20 28.79
C ASP A 455 21.63 8.76 27.37
N TYR A 456 21.00 9.90 27.09
CA TYR A 456 20.97 10.55 25.78
C TYR A 456 21.70 11.90 25.75
N ALA A 457 22.59 12.16 26.71
CA ALA A 457 23.36 13.39 26.78
C ALA A 457 24.04 13.73 25.45
N GLY A 458 23.76 14.92 24.91
CA GLY A 458 24.32 15.39 23.64
C GLY A 458 23.71 14.78 22.38
N ARG A 459 22.61 14.02 22.49
CA ARG A 459 21.87 13.42 21.36
C ARG A 459 20.45 14.00 21.28
N GLU A 460 19.87 13.98 20.09
CA GLU A 460 18.45 14.30 19.90
C GLU A 460 17.63 13.01 19.95
N ILE A 461 16.52 13.01 20.71
CA ILE A 461 15.62 11.87 20.81
C ILE A 461 14.29 12.10 20.07
N LEU A 462 13.73 11.05 19.51
CA LEU A 462 12.36 11.01 19.03
C LEU A 462 11.48 10.28 20.04
N LEU A 463 10.57 11.01 20.68
CA LEU A 463 9.52 10.42 21.49
C LEU A 463 8.40 9.90 20.59
N VAL A 464 8.01 8.63 20.76
CA VAL A 464 6.88 8.04 20.06
C VAL A 464 5.82 7.67 21.07
N GLY A 465 4.77 8.48 21.17
CA GLY A 465 3.61 8.22 22.01
C GLY A 465 2.70 7.19 21.34
N VAL A 466 2.41 6.10 22.04
CA VAL A 466 1.53 5.05 21.52
C VAL A 466 0.12 5.24 22.07
N LEU A 467 -0.86 5.27 21.17
CA LEU A 467 -2.27 5.43 21.50
C LEU A 467 -2.57 6.75 22.24
N LYS A 468 -3.85 6.92 22.60
CA LYS A 468 -4.32 8.11 23.31
C LYS A 468 -3.90 8.10 24.79
N GLY A 469 -3.66 6.93 25.36
CA GLY A 469 -3.37 6.77 26.78
C GLY A 469 -2.03 7.40 27.18
N ALA A 470 -1.01 7.27 26.34
CA ALA A 470 0.31 7.83 26.57
C ALA A 470 0.38 9.36 26.51
N VAL A 471 -0.70 10.07 26.14
CA VAL A 471 -0.68 11.54 25.94
C VAL A 471 -0.24 12.30 27.20
N MET A 472 -0.72 11.90 28.39
CA MET A 472 -0.36 12.57 29.65
C MET A 472 1.12 12.32 29.99
N VAL A 473 1.57 11.07 29.87
CA VAL A 473 2.97 10.68 30.09
C VAL A 473 3.89 11.44 29.13
N MET A 474 3.54 11.49 27.84
CA MET A 474 4.28 12.22 26.80
C MET A 474 4.41 13.71 27.14
N ALA A 475 3.30 14.34 27.52
CA ALA A 475 3.27 15.77 27.82
C ALA A 475 4.10 16.11 29.06
N ASP A 476 4.00 15.32 30.12
CA ASP A 476 4.76 15.57 31.36
C ASP A 476 6.25 15.22 31.20
N LEU A 477 6.56 14.09 30.57
CA LEU A 477 7.94 13.66 30.32
C LEU A 477 8.67 14.67 29.44
N SER A 478 8.05 15.12 28.35
CA SER A 478 8.69 16.07 27.44
C SER A 478 8.98 17.43 28.05
N ARG A 479 8.16 17.88 29.00
CA ARG A 479 8.44 19.11 29.79
C ARG A 479 9.56 18.92 30.80
N ALA A 480 9.75 17.69 31.29
CA ALA A 480 10.78 17.37 32.28
C ALA A 480 12.16 17.07 31.67
N LEU A 481 12.23 16.68 30.38
CA LEU A 481 13.47 16.38 29.68
C LEU A 481 14.24 17.63 29.27
N ALA A 482 15.57 17.59 29.42
CA ALA A 482 16.48 18.63 28.98
C ALA A 482 17.11 18.35 27.60
N VAL A 483 17.18 17.09 27.18
CA VAL A 483 17.72 16.73 25.85
C VAL A 483 16.83 17.25 24.71
N PRO A 484 17.41 17.69 23.58
CA PRO A 484 16.63 18.05 22.40
C PRO A 484 15.73 16.89 21.96
N LEU A 485 14.46 17.18 21.72
CA LEU A 485 13.50 16.15 21.35
C LEU A 485 12.55 16.58 20.24
N THR A 486 12.01 15.58 19.57
CA THR A 486 10.83 15.70 18.69
C THR A 486 9.80 14.66 19.11
N MET A 487 8.53 14.85 18.70
CA MET A 487 7.44 13.94 19.07
C MET A 487 6.70 13.44 17.84
N GLU A 488 6.32 12.17 17.89
CA GLU A 488 5.40 11.53 16.94
C GLU A 488 4.39 10.68 17.72
N PHE A 489 3.24 10.41 17.11
CA PHE A 489 2.20 9.58 17.69
C PHE A 489 1.86 8.41 16.76
N MET A 490 1.75 7.22 17.32
CA MET A 490 1.29 6.03 16.61
C MET A 490 0.02 5.49 17.26
N ALA A 491 -0.95 5.05 16.46
CA ALA A 491 -2.13 4.36 16.95
C ALA A 491 -2.20 2.94 16.39
N VAL A 492 -2.41 1.95 17.25
CA VAL A 492 -2.50 0.52 16.90
C VAL A 492 -3.77 -0.11 17.49
N SER A 493 -4.51 -0.88 16.71
CA SER A 493 -5.66 -1.66 17.18
C SER A 493 -5.31 -3.14 17.24
N SER A 494 -5.51 -3.76 18.39
CA SER A 494 -5.63 -5.21 18.53
C SER A 494 -7.10 -5.60 18.44
N TYR A 495 -7.43 -6.66 17.72
CA TYR A 495 -8.80 -7.22 17.76
C TYR A 495 -9.08 -7.78 19.16
N GLY A 496 -10.20 -7.39 19.78
CA GLY A 496 -10.64 -8.06 21.00
C GLY A 496 -11.88 -7.46 21.66
N SER A 497 -13.07 -7.84 21.20
CA SER A 497 -14.29 -7.85 22.02
C SER A 497 -14.71 -9.31 22.28
N SER A 498 -13.81 -10.11 22.86
CA SER A 498 -14.07 -11.38 23.58
C SER A 498 -12.73 -12.11 23.83
N THR A 499 -12.26 -12.12 25.08
CA THR A 499 -11.38 -13.09 25.79
C THR A 499 -10.31 -13.93 25.04
N SER A 500 -9.85 -13.54 23.87
CA SER A 500 -8.66 -14.09 23.21
C SER A 500 -8.04 -13.04 22.28
N SER A 501 -6.82 -12.62 22.58
CA SER A 501 -6.05 -11.71 21.74
C SER A 501 -5.61 -12.45 20.48
N SER A 502 -6.31 -12.22 19.37
CA SER A 502 -6.05 -12.86 18.06
C SER A 502 -4.66 -12.57 17.44
N GLY A 503 -3.76 -11.89 18.16
CA GLY A 503 -2.37 -11.63 17.76
C GLY A 503 -2.16 -10.72 16.55
N VAL A 504 -3.25 -10.29 15.88
CA VAL A 504 -3.20 -9.40 14.73
C VAL A 504 -3.37 -7.96 15.18
N VAL A 505 -2.27 -7.20 15.10
CA VAL A 505 -2.23 -5.76 15.40
C VAL A 505 -2.28 -4.97 14.09
N ARG A 506 -3.16 -3.97 14.01
CA ARG A 506 -3.31 -3.06 12.86
C ARG A 506 -2.87 -1.65 13.24
N ILE A 507 -2.01 -1.02 12.44
CA ILE A 507 -1.71 0.41 12.59
C ILE A 507 -2.89 1.22 12.04
N LEU A 508 -3.47 2.07 12.88
CA LEU A 508 -4.52 3.03 12.54
C LEU A 508 -3.93 4.40 12.15
N LYS A 509 -2.88 4.85 12.86
CA LYS A 509 -2.05 6.00 12.51
C LYS A 509 -0.60 5.58 12.61
N ASP A 510 0.16 5.77 11.53
CA ASP A 510 1.61 5.54 11.50
C ASP A 510 2.37 6.86 11.75
N LEU A 511 3.69 6.78 11.91
CA LEU A 511 4.60 7.93 12.02
C LEU A 511 4.60 8.74 10.72
N ASP A 512 4.63 10.07 10.84
CA ASP A 512 4.65 10.96 9.68
C ASP A 512 6.06 11.13 9.10
N ARG A 513 7.10 10.85 9.90
CA ARG A 513 8.53 10.98 9.56
C ARG A 513 9.29 9.66 9.67
N SER A 514 10.41 9.57 8.94
CA SER A 514 11.33 8.43 9.05
C SER A 514 12.03 8.42 10.42
N ILE A 515 12.31 7.21 10.92
CA ILE A 515 13.08 6.98 12.14
C ILE A 515 14.46 6.37 11.87
N GLU A 516 14.83 6.19 10.60
CA GLU A 516 16.11 5.61 10.21
C GLU A 516 17.28 6.42 10.77
N GLY A 517 18.20 5.75 11.47
CA GLY A 517 19.37 6.38 12.11
C GLY A 517 19.06 7.31 13.28
N ARG A 518 17.81 7.34 13.79
CA ARG A 518 17.42 8.18 14.93
C ARG A 518 17.34 7.39 16.23
N ASP A 519 17.52 8.08 17.34
CA ASP A 519 17.31 7.53 18.68
C ASP A 519 15.83 7.63 19.06
N VAL A 520 15.18 6.49 19.26
CA VAL A 520 13.73 6.42 19.44
C VAL A 520 13.40 5.92 20.84
N LEU A 521 12.59 6.69 21.56
CA LEU A 521 12.02 6.29 22.84
C LEU A 521 10.50 6.14 22.68
N VAL A 522 10.03 4.90 22.73
CA VAL A 522 8.59 4.58 22.73
C VAL A 522 8.04 4.84 24.11
N VAL A 523 7.01 5.68 24.20
CA VAL A 523 6.35 6.05 25.46
C VAL A 523 4.97 5.40 25.49
N GLU A 524 4.78 4.55 26.49
CA GLU A 524 3.53 3.85 26.79
C GLU A 524 3.01 4.28 28.16
N ASP A 525 1.70 4.32 28.31
CA ASP A 525 1.05 4.53 29.61
C ASP A 525 1.14 3.26 30.48
N ILE A 526 0.74 2.10 29.94
CA ILE A 526 0.69 0.85 30.68
C ILE A 526 1.12 -0.37 29.85
N ILE A 527 1.92 -1.24 30.47
CA ILE A 527 2.20 -2.58 29.95
C ILE A 527 1.33 -3.60 30.71
N ASP A 528 0.34 -4.13 30.00
CA ASP A 528 -0.49 -5.24 30.42
C ASP A 528 0.10 -6.56 29.88
N SER A 529 -0.53 -7.19 28.87
CA SER A 529 0.00 -8.44 28.29
C SER A 529 1.34 -8.35 27.53
N GLY A 530 1.79 -7.14 27.16
CA GLY A 530 3.01 -6.92 26.36
C GLY A 530 2.91 -7.30 24.87
N LEU A 531 1.81 -7.92 24.42
CA LEU A 531 1.64 -8.40 23.03
C LEU A 531 1.71 -7.27 21.99
N THR A 532 0.91 -6.21 22.19
CA THR A 532 0.86 -5.06 21.28
C THR A 532 2.21 -4.36 21.18
N LEU A 533 2.86 -4.12 22.33
CA LEU A 533 4.16 -3.49 22.40
C LEU A 533 5.24 -4.35 21.73
N SER A 534 5.25 -5.67 21.96
CA SER A 534 6.22 -6.58 21.32
C SER A 534 6.14 -6.56 19.79
N TRP A 535 4.92 -6.41 19.24
CA TRP A 535 4.70 -6.27 17.81
C TRP A 535 5.16 -4.90 17.31
N LEU A 536 4.83 -3.84 18.05
CA LEU A 536 5.23 -2.47 17.72
C LEU A 536 6.76 -2.35 17.65
N LEU A 537 7.48 -2.88 18.64
CA LEU A 537 8.94 -2.85 18.65
C LEU A 537 9.54 -3.62 17.48
N LYS A 538 8.99 -4.78 17.11
CA LYS A 538 9.43 -5.51 15.90
C LYS A 538 9.22 -4.67 14.64
N ASN A 539 8.09 -3.97 14.54
CA ASN A 539 7.79 -3.08 13.42
C ASN A 539 8.77 -1.90 13.35
N LEU A 540 9.00 -1.20 14.45
CA LEU A 540 9.89 -0.03 14.51
C LEU A 540 11.36 -0.41 14.30
N ARG A 541 11.84 -1.52 14.87
CA ARG A 541 13.22 -2.02 14.62
C ARG A 541 13.50 -2.25 13.14
N SER A 542 12.52 -2.75 12.39
CA SER A 542 12.69 -3.00 10.95
C SER A 542 12.91 -1.73 10.11
N ARG A 543 12.66 -0.55 10.68
CA ARG A 543 12.85 0.76 10.03
C ARG A 543 14.25 1.36 10.26
N GLY A 544 15.14 0.61 10.91
CA GLY A 544 16.56 0.95 11.09
C GLY A 544 16.86 2.16 12.00
N PRO A 545 16.22 2.33 13.17
CA PRO A 545 16.62 3.38 14.12
C PRO A 545 18.03 3.12 14.69
N ALA A 546 18.71 4.17 15.15
CA ALA A 546 20.01 4.07 15.82
C ALA A 546 19.89 3.42 17.20
N SER A 547 18.84 3.77 17.96
CA SER A 547 18.41 3.05 19.16
C SER A 547 16.88 2.95 19.20
N LEU A 548 16.35 1.93 19.86
CA LEU A 548 14.93 1.78 20.12
C LEU A 548 14.71 1.25 21.53
N GLU A 549 14.32 2.16 22.43
CA GLU A 549 14.07 1.88 23.84
C GLU A 549 12.60 2.14 24.21
N VAL A 550 12.16 1.58 25.35
CA VAL A 550 10.80 1.77 25.86
C VAL A 550 10.82 2.43 27.24
N LEU A 551 9.94 3.41 27.40
CA LEU A 551 9.49 3.93 28.68
C LEU A 551 8.01 3.61 28.86
N ALA A 552 7.69 2.89 29.93
CA ALA A 552 6.32 2.65 30.35
C ALA A 552 6.11 3.20 31.75
N LEU A 553 5.08 4.02 31.94
CA LEU A 553 4.80 4.59 33.26
C LEU A 553 4.29 3.52 34.23
N PHE A 554 3.41 2.62 33.76
CA PHE A 554 2.88 1.53 34.57
C PHE A 554 3.18 0.16 33.93
N ARG A 555 3.40 -0.84 34.78
CA ARG A 555 3.56 -2.24 34.37
C ARG A 555 2.78 -3.14 35.32
N LYS A 556 2.15 -4.18 34.78
CA LYS A 556 1.44 -5.23 35.54
C LYS A 556 2.21 -6.55 35.47
N PRO A 557 3.17 -6.81 36.38
CA PRO A 557 4.05 -7.97 36.30
C PRO A 557 3.32 -9.31 36.14
N GLU A 558 2.18 -9.46 36.81
CA GLU A 558 1.37 -10.69 36.80
C GLU A 558 0.58 -10.90 35.51
N ALA A 559 0.39 -9.85 34.70
CA ALA A 559 -0.35 -9.90 33.43
C ALA A 559 0.55 -10.13 32.21
N ILE A 560 1.87 -10.07 32.37
CA ILE A 560 2.84 -10.15 31.27
C ILE A 560 2.79 -11.54 30.62
N ALA A 561 2.33 -11.58 29.37
CA ALA A 561 2.33 -12.79 28.56
C ALA A 561 3.55 -12.88 27.63
N VAL A 562 4.14 -11.73 27.27
CA VAL A 562 5.34 -11.63 26.45
C VAL A 562 6.34 -10.72 27.15
N ASP A 563 7.53 -11.25 27.39
CA ASP A 563 8.63 -10.47 27.94
C ASP A 563 9.13 -9.45 26.91
N VAL A 564 9.04 -8.17 27.27
CA VAL A 564 9.50 -7.05 26.47
C VAL A 564 10.55 -6.32 27.28
N ASP A 565 11.71 -6.08 26.68
CA ASP A 565 12.77 -5.31 27.30
C ASP A 565 12.32 -3.84 27.42
N VAL A 566 12.13 -3.39 28.67
CA VAL A 566 11.64 -2.05 29.01
C VAL A 566 12.67 -1.38 29.89
N ARG A 567 13.39 -0.44 29.29
CA ARG A 567 14.51 0.24 29.92
C ARG A 567 14.09 1.17 31.06
N TYR A 568 12.92 1.80 30.93
CA TYR A 568 12.39 2.73 31.92
C TYR A 568 10.98 2.30 32.35
N VAL A 569 10.87 1.84 33.59
CA VAL A 569 9.60 1.50 34.22
C VAL A 569 9.34 2.50 35.35
N GLY A 570 8.14 3.09 35.37
CA GLY A 570 7.73 4.00 36.43
C GLY A 570 7.30 3.26 37.69
N PHE A 571 6.20 2.52 37.60
CA PHE A 571 5.57 1.80 38.71
C PHE A 571 5.15 0.39 38.29
N ASP A 572 5.35 -0.57 39.19
CA ASP A 572 4.66 -1.87 39.13
C ASP A 572 3.35 -1.76 39.92
N ILE A 573 2.24 -2.07 39.25
CA ILE A 573 0.88 -1.99 39.81
C ILE A 573 0.19 -3.37 39.77
N PRO A 574 -0.80 -3.63 40.66
CA PRO A 574 -1.54 -4.88 40.65
C PRO A 574 -2.31 -5.09 39.34
N SER A 575 -2.66 -6.35 39.06
CA SER A 575 -3.44 -6.75 37.86
C SER A 575 -4.93 -6.40 37.98
N ALA A 576 -5.24 -5.17 38.38
CA ALA A 576 -6.58 -4.61 38.48
C ALA A 576 -6.90 -3.74 37.25
N PHE A 577 -8.19 -3.55 36.94
CA PHE A 577 -8.60 -2.58 35.93
C PHE A 577 -8.44 -1.16 36.49
N VAL A 578 -7.67 -0.31 35.80
CA VAL A 578 -7.24 1.00 36.29
C VAL A 578 -7.61 2.12 35.31
N VAL A 579 -7.91 3.30 35.84
CA VAL A 579 -8.24 4.52 35.10
C VAL A 579 -7.51 5.73 35.67
N GLY A 580 -7.48 6.82 34.91
CA GLY A 580 -6.83 8.06 35.32
C GLY A 580 -5.44 8.23 34.74
N TYR A 581 -4.96 9.47 34.76
CA TYR A 581 -3.68 9.89 34.19
C TYR A 581 -3.46 9.36 32.76
N GLY A 582 -4.44 9.61 31.88
CA GLY A 582 -4.44 9.13 30.50
C GLY A 582 -5.14 7.79 30.28
N LEU A 583 -5.20 6.90 31.28
CA LEU A 583 -5.92 5.61 31.20
C LEU A 583 -7.44 5.82 31.24
N ASP A 584 -8.19 4.98 30.53
CA ASP A 584 -9.63 5.15 30.35
C ASP A 584 -10.47 3.91 30.62
N TYR A 585 -11.76 4.19 30.85
CA TYR A 585 -12.84 3.23 30.68
C TYR A 585 -13.85 3.78 29.70
N SER A 586 -13.97 3.18 28.52
CA SER A 586 -14.84 3.65 27.44
C SER A 586 -14.61 5.13 27.06
N GLU A 587 -13.35 5.56 27.00
CA GLU A 587 -12.88 6.94 26.75
C GLU A 587 -13.09 7.95 27.90
N TYR A 588 -13.63 7.54 29.04
CA TYR A 588 -13.81 8.40 30.22
C TYR A 588 -12.64 8.28 31.22
N TYR A 589 -12.62 9.17 32.21
CA TYR A 589 -11.69 9.20 33.35
C TYR A 589 -10.21 9.54 33.06
N ARG A 590 -9.83 9.76 31.79
CA ARG A 590 -8.44 10.12 31.41
C ARG A 590 -7.87 11.35 32.12
N THR A 591 -8.74 12.29 32.53
CA THR A 591 -8.36 13.58 33.12
C THR A 591 -8.09 13.52 34.61
N LEU A 592 -8.31 12.39 35.27
CA LEU A 592 -7.98 12.26 36.70
C LEU A 592 -6.46 12.42 36.87
N PRO A 593 -5.99 13.20 37.85
CA PRO A 593 -4.56 13.47 38.01
C PRO A 593 -3.79 12.32 38.68
N PHE A 594 -4.49 11.26 39.07
CA PHE A 594 -3.97 10.06 39.73
C PHE A 594 -4.43 8.81 38.98
N VAL A 595 -3.86 7.65 39.32
CA VAL A 595 -4.32 6.33 38.83
C VAL A 595 -5.05 5.60 39.95
N GLY A 596 -6.23 5.06 39.64
CA GLY A 596 -7.05 4.32 40.61
C GLY A 596 -7.93 3.25 39.96
N THR A 597 -8.58 2.45 40.80
CA THR A 597 -9.55 1.42 40.40
C THR A 597 -10.97 1.97 40.44
N LEU A 598 -11.84 1.47 39.57
CA LEU A 598 -13.25 1.84 39.56
C LEU A 598 -14.05 1.04 40.61
N THR A 599 -15.04 1.68 41.23
CA THR A 599 -16.03 0.97 42.07
C THR A 599 -16.84 -0.02 41.23
N PRO A 600 -17.33 -1.14 41.81
CA PRO A 600 -18.19 -2.08 41.09
C PRO A 600 -19.41 -1.41 40.43
N ALA A 601 -20.02 -0.45 41.13
CA ALA A 601 -21.16 0.31 40.61
C ALA A 601 -20.80 1.17 39.39
N ALA A 602 -19.58 1.72 39.31
CA ALA A 602 -19.12 2.47 38.16
C ALA A 602 -18.87 1.58 36.94
N ILE A 603 -18.30 0.38 37.15
CA ILE A 603 -18.10 -0.61 36.09
C ILE A 603 -19.45 -1.06 35.50
N GLU A 604 -20.45 -1.32 36.35
CA GLU A 604 -21.80 -1.72 35.90
C GLU A 604 -22.51 -0.62 35.11
N ARG A 605 -22.32 0.66 35.49
CA ARG A 605 -22.94 1.80 34.79
C ARG A 605 -22.35 2.06 33.40
N GLY A 606 -21.09 1.72 33.15
CA GLY A 606 -20.44 2.03 31.88
C GLY A 606 -19.96 3.48 31.79
N ALA A 607 -20.56 4.25 30.88
CA ALA A 607 -20.27 5.68 30.72
C ALA A 607 -20.85 6.50 31.91
N PRO A 608 -20.08 7.41 32.53
CA PRO A 608 -20.63 8.35 33.49
C PRO A 608 -21.65 9.27 32.82
N ALA A 609 -22.72 9.60 33.54
CA ALA A 609 -23.86 10.40 33.05
C ALA A 609 -23.54 11.89 32.95
#